data_AF-A0A4Q0IFK2-F1
#
_entry.id   AF-A0A4Q0IFK2-F1
#
_cell.length_a   1.000
_cell.length_b   1.000
_cell.length_c   1.000
_cell.angle_alpha   90.00
_cell.angle_beta   90.00
_cell.angle_gamma   90.00
#
_symmetry.space_group_name_H-M   'P 1'
#
loop_
_entity.id
_entity.type
_entity.pdbx_description
1 polymer ?
#
loop_
_entity_poly.entity_id
_entity_poly.type
_entity_poly.pdbx_seq_one_letter_code
_entity_poly.pdbx_strand_id
1 'polypeptide(L)'
;RAYQKEKPTQIKDYTKLTQLGRLMYSDGINIYDSDFHILPDADVATFEHISDNWYKDKNNVWWHNKLVVGANPKQFSPVTVTSYAGGTHPDFNYGKDDKHVFCRDSIIPGADATSFEKIDFSDGDSWTVFDRNRVYQGKDSPKLRKYLKKKYG
;
A
#
# COMPACT_ATOMS: atom_id res chain seq x y z
N ARG A 1 13.06 -5.47 -32.18
CA ARG A 1 11.65 -5.57 -31.72
C ARG A 1 11.63 -6.61 -30.61
N ALA A 2 11.44 -6.20 -29.36
CA ALA A 2 11.38 -7.13 -28.23
C ALA A 2 9.93 -7.56 -28.01
N TYR A 3 9.71 -8.87 -27.85
CA TYR A 3 8.38 -9.48 -27.69
C TYR A 3 8.21 -9.96 -26.26
N GLN A 4 7.04 -9.73 -25.66
CA GLN A 4 6.55 -10.48 -24.51
C GLN A 4 5.09 -10.89 -24.79
N LYS A 5 4.85 -12.20 -24.93
CA LYS A 5 3.52 -12.86 -24.98
C LYS A 5 2.52 -12.37 -26.07
N GLU A 6 2.97 -12.22 -27.31
CA GLU A 6 2.14 -12.13 -28.54
C GLU A 6 1.09 -10.99 -28.60
N LYS A 7 1.00 -10.10 -27.62
CA LYS A 7 0.18 -8.89 -27.70
C LYS A 7 1.05 -7.68 -28.06
N PRO A 8 0.77 -6.98 -29.16
CA PRO A 8 1.46 -5.73 -29.45
C PRO A 8 1.15 -4.72 -28.33
N THR A 9 2.18 -4.16 -27.72
CA THR A 9 2.04 -3.04 -26.77
C THR A 9 2.31 -1.73 -27.50
N GLN A 10 1.94 -0.63 -26.85
CA GLN A 10 2.27 0.73 -27.31
C GLN A 10 3.76 1.10 -27.15
N ILE A 11 4.57 0.23 -26.54
CA ILE A 11 5.98 0.49 -26.24
C ILE A 11 6.83 0.13 -27.46
N LYS A 12 7.45 1.16 -28.05
CA LYS A 12 8.30 0.99 -29.25
C LYS A 12 9.69 0.43 -28.93
N ASP A 13 10.21 0.73 -27.74
CA ASP A 13 11.54 0.34 -27.29
C ASP A 13 11.57 0.08 -25.78
N TYR A 14 11.51 -1.20 -25.41
CA TYR A 14 11.51 -1.64 -24.01
C TYR A 14 12.84 -1.37 -23.29
N THR A 15 13.93 -1.15 -24.01
CA THR A 15 15.24 -0.87 -23.40
C THR A 15 15.31 0.53 -22.78
N LYS A 16 14.34 1.39 -23.11
CA LYS A 16 14.22 2.76 -22.58
C LYS A 16 13.32 2.85 -21.36
N LEU A 17 12.77 1.74 -20.88
CA LEU A 17 11.94 1.72 -19.68
C LEU A 17 12.80 1.74 -18.43
N THR A 18 12.48 2.68 -17.54
CA THR A 18 12.98 2.71 -16.18
C THR A 18 11.99 1.96 -15.28
N GLN A 19 12.47 0.95 -14.58
CA GLN A 19 11.65 0.23 -13.61
C GLN A 19 11.48 1.06 -12.34
N LEU A 20 10.24 1.20 -11.88
CA LEU A 20 9.84 1.89 -10.66
C LEU A 20 9.28 0.83 -9.71
N GLY A 21 10.06 0.45 -8.69
CA GLY A 21 9.68 -0.63 -7.78
C GLY A 21 9.53 -1.97 -8.48
N ARG A 22 8.59 -2.80 -8.00
CA ARG A 22 8.40 -4.16 -8.52
C ARG A 22 7.48 -4.23 -9.73
N LEU A 23 6.54 -3.30 -9.85
CA LEU A 23 5.34 -3.48 -10.68
C LEU A 23 5.10 -2.38 -11.71
N MET A 24 5.93 -1.33 -11.71
CA MET A 24 5.73 -0.16 -12.57
C MET A 24 6.95 0.13 -13.42
N TYR A 25 6.71 0.76 -14.56
CA TYR A 25 7.73 1.21 -15.51
C TYR A 25 7.42 2.61 -16.00
N SER A 26 8.46 3.36 -16.38
CA SER A 26 8.33 4.69 -16.98
C SER A 26 9.21 4.80 -18.22
N ASP A 27 8.69 5.44 -19.28
CA ASP A 27 9.47 5.88 -20.44
C ASP A 27 9.80 7.39 -20.39
N GLY A 28 9.51 8.05 -19.27
CA GLY A 28 9.63 9.50 -19.10
C GLY A 28 8.43 10.30 -19.63
N ILE A 29 7.45 9.65 -20.28
CA ILE A 29 6.21 10.27 -20.78
C ILE A 29 4.97 9.67 -20.11
N ASN A 30 4.96 8.35 -19.90
CA ASN A 30 3.88 7.64 -19.24
C ASN A 30 4.40 6.71 -18.14
N ILE A 31 3.53 6.38 -17.20
CA ILE A 31 3.70 5.27 -16.26
C ILE A 31 2.92 4.06 -16.76
N TYR A 32 3.54 2.89 -16.66
CA TYR A 32 2.99 1.62 -17.11
C TYR A 32 2.96 0.60 -15.97
N ASP A 33 1.94 -0.25 -15.93
CA ASP A 33 1.90 -1.43 -15.08
C ASP A 33 2.77 -2.59 -15.61
N SER A 34 2.79 -3.71 -14.89
CA SER A 34 3.57 -4.89 -15.25
C SER A 34 3.15 -5.57 -16.56
N ASP A 35 1.93 -5.28 -17.03
CA ASP A 35 1.42 -5.74 -18.33
C ASP A 35 1.56 -4.65 -19.41
N PHE A 36 2.27 -3.55 -19.10
CA PHE A 36 2.52 -2.40 -19.95
C PHE A 36 1.28 -1.59 -20.34
N HIS A 37 0.22 -1.62 -19.54
CA HIS A 37 -0.90 -0.68 -19.66
C HIS A 37 -0.52 0.66 -19.02
N ILE A 38 -0.89 1.76 -19.67
CA ILE A 38 -0.69 3.11 -19.11
C ILE A 38 -1.58 3.27 -17.88
N LEU A 39 -1.01 3.80 -16.80
CA LEU A 39 -1.77 4.34 -15.68
C LEU A 39 -2.29 5.73 -16.10
N PRO A 40 -3.60 5.89 -16.35
CA PRO A 40 -4.14 7.18 -16.72
C PRO A 40 -3.95 8.19 -15.56
N ASP A 41 -3.76 9.46 -15.93
CA ASP A 41 -3.64 10.59 -15.01
C ASP A 41 -2.46 10.55 -14.03
N ALA A 42 -1.51 9.62 -14.22
CA ALA A 42 -0.27 9.58 -13.47
C ALA A 42 0.65 10.76 -13.86
N ASP A 43 1.06 11.54 -12.87
CA ASP A 43 2.07 12.58 -13.01
C ASP A 43 3.46 11.95 -13.02
N VAL A 44 3.97 11.69 -14.22
CA VAL A 44 5.25 11.02 -14.46
C VAL A 44 6.43 11.69 -13.76
N ALA A 45 6.40 13.02 -13.63
CA ALA A 45 7.50 13.77 -13.04
C ALA A 45 7.61 13.57 -11.52
N THR A 46 6.51 13.22 -10.86
CA THR A 46 6.46 13.05 -9.40
C THR A 46 6.10 11.63 -8.96
N PHE A 47 5.89 10.72 -9.91
CA PHE A 47 5.54 9.33 -9.63
C PHE A 47 6.71 8.58 -8.98
N GLU A 48 6.47 8.01 -7.81
CA GLU A 48 7.46 7.28 -7.04
C GLU A 48 6.90 5.98 -6.46
N HIS A 49 7.81 5.02 -6.25
CA HIS A 49 7.52 3.78 -5.52
C HIS A 49 7.68 4.03 -4.02
N ILE A 50 6.67 3.69 -3.22
CA ILE A 50 6.72 3.85 -1.77
C ILE A 50 7.28 2.58 -1.11
N SER A 51 6.58 1.46 -1.29
CA SER A 51 6.99 0.13 -0.82
C SER A 51 6.09 -0.92 -1.47
N ASP A 52 6.60 -2.14 -1.68
CA ASP A 52 5.83 -3.27 -2.18
C ASP A 52 4.89 -2.91 -3.36
N ASN A 53 3.58 -2.87 -3.08
CA ASN A 53 2.52 -2.61 -4.03
C ASN A 53 2.06 -1.15 -4.07
N TRP A 54 2.65 -0.27 -3.26
CA TRP A 54 2.23 1.12 -3.09
C TRP A 54 3.08 2.08 -3.91
N TYR A 55 2.40 2.95 -4.64
CA TYR A 55 2.99 4.01 -5.45
C TYR A 55 2.21 5.30 -5.21
N LYS A 56 2.84 6.45 -5.46
CA LYS A 56 2.14 7.73 -5.43
C LYS A 56 2.78 8.73 -6.37
N ASP A 57 2.06 9.80 -6.63
CA ASP A 57 2.57 11.02 -7.22
C ASP A 57 2.06 12.21 -6.40
N LYS A 58 2.20 13.43 -6.91
CA LYS A 58 1.73 14.63 -6.20
C LYS A 58 0.20 14.72 -5.99
N ASN A 59 -0.60 13.99 -6.77
CA ASN A 59 -2.06 14.08 -6.85
C ASN A 59 -2.80 12.80 -6.43
N ASN A 60 -2.16 11.63 -6.56
CA ASN A 60 -2.77 10.32 -6.52
C ASN A 60 -1.93 9.31 -5.73
N VAL A 61 -2.60 8.27 -5.23
CA VAL A 61 -1.98 7.09 -4.62
C VAL A 61 -2.51 5.87 -5.34
N TRP A 62 -1.66 4.86 -5.57
CA TRP A 62 -2.03 3.61 -6.19
C TRP A 62 -1.61 2.40 -5.36
N TRP A 63 -2.49 1.40 -5.38
CA TRP A 63 -2.19 0.04 -4.98
C TRP A 63 -2.13 -0.85 -6.23
N HIS A 64 -0.97 -1.43 -6.54
CA HIS A 64 -0.67 -1.92 -7.89
C HIS A 64 -1.03 -0.85 -8.93
N ASN A 65 -1.83 -1.19 -9.94
CA ASN A 65 -2.31 -0.29 -10.98
C ASN A 65 -3.70 0.30 -10.66
N LYS A 66 -4.19 0.16 -9.42
CA LYS A 66 -5.50 0.67 -8.99
C LYS A 66 -5.35 1.98 -8.24
N LEU A 67 -6.08 2.99 -8.68
CA LEU A 67 -6.16 4.28 -8.01
C LEU A 67 -6.88 4.13 -6.67
N VAL A 68 -6.26 4.63 -5.60
CA VAL A 68 -6.82 4.63 -4.25
C VAL A 68 -7.63 5.92 -4.08
N VAL A 69 -8.92 5.85 -4.43
CA VAL A 69 -9.78 7.03 -4.46
C VAL A 69 -9.93 7.64 -3.07
N GLY A 70 -9.70 8.95 -2.97
CA GLY A 70 -9.83 9.71 -1.73
C GLY A 70 -8.62 9.70 -0.80
N ALA A 71 -7.55 8.98 -1.17
CA ALA A 71 -6.28 9.05 -0.45
C ALA A 71 -5.61 10.41 -0.62
N ASN A 72 -5.01 10.91 0.46
CA ASN A 72 -4.18 12.11 0.45
C ASN A 72 -2.71 11.75 0.20
N PRO A 73 -2.14 11.96 -1.00
CA PRO A 73 -0.78 11.48 -1.34
C PRO A 73 0.33 12.08 -0.48
N LYS A 74 0.10 13.30 0.04
CA LYS A 74 1.07 13.99 0.89
C LYS A 74 1.18 13.36 2.28
N GLN A 75 0.11 12.75 2.77
CA GLN A 75 0.04 12.12 4.10
C GLN A 75 -0.01 10.60 4.04
N PHE A 76 -0.12 10.03 2.84
CA PHE A 76 -0.24 8.60 2.65
C PHE A 76 1.05 7.86 3.03
N SER A 77 0.87 6.76 3.76
CA SER A 77 1.91 5.79 4.09
C SER A 77 1.33 4.37 4.19
N PRO A 78 2.09 3.33 3.81
CA PRO A 78 1.75 1.96 4.13
C PRO A 78 1.65 1.77 5.66
N VAL A 79 0.69 0.96 6.11
CA VAL A 79 0.53 0.65 7.53
C VAL A 79 1.75 -0.12 8.01
N THR A 80 2.28 0.24 9.18
CA THR A 80 3.40 -0.48 9.80
C THR A 80 2.94 -1.82 10.37
N VAL A 81 3.68 -2.87 10.03
CA VAL A 81 3.52 -4.23 10.52
C VAL A 81 4.58 -4.51 11.58
N THR A 82 4.19 -5.06 12.74
CA THR A 82 5.13 -5.38 13.85
C THR A 82 5.09 -6.85 14.23
N SER A 83 6.20 -7.56 14.06
CA SER A 83 6.30 -8.99 14.40
C SER A 83 6.46 -9.22 15.90
N TYR A 84 5.95 -10.33 16.43
CA TYR A 84 6.18 -10.74 17.83
C TYR A 84 7.67 -10.99 18.13
N ALA A 85 8.46 -11.35 17.10
CA ALA A 85 9.89 -11.61 17.22
C ALA A 85 10.74 -10.33 17.27
N GLY A 86 10.10 -9.16 17.15
CA GLY A 86 10.77 -7.87 16.98
C GLY A 86 11.00 -7.54 15.52
N GLY A 87 10.93 -6.26 15.19
CA GLY A 87 11.07 -5.74 13.82
C GLY A 87 9.75 -5.21 13.26
N THR A 88 9.90 -4.23 12.36
CA THR A 88 8.79 -3.56 11.69
C THR A 88 9.06 -3.42 10.20
N HIS A 89 8.02 -3.57 9.38
CA HIS A 89 8.09 -3.32 7.93
C HIS A 89 6.76 -2.75 7.43
N PRO A 90 6.71 -2.11 6.24
CA PRO A 90 5.45 -1.66 5.67
C PRO A 90 4.56 -2.83 5.24
N ASP A 91 3.25 -2.66 5.31
CA ASP A 91 2.27 -3.63 4.81
C ASP A 91 2.03 -3.42 3.31
N PHE A 92 1.89 -4.53 2.59
CA PHE A 92 1.69 -4.54 1.14
C PHE A 92 0.22 -4.40 0.71
N ASN A 93 -0.73 -4.43 1.64
CA ASN A 93 -2.18 -4.29 1.39
C ASN A 93 -2.84 -3.19 2.22
N TYR A 94 -2.32 -2.83 3.38
CA TYR A 94 -2.90 -1.78 4.21
C TYR A 94 -2.10 -0.50 4.09
N GLY A 95 -2.79 0.60 3.80
CA GLY A 95 -2.23 1.94 3.73
C GLY A 95 -3.12 2.91 4.50
N LYS A 96 -2.60 4.08 4.84
CA LYS A 96 -3.37 5.11 5.54
C LYS A 96 -2.85 6.50 5.23
N ASP A 97 -3.75 7.47 5.33
CA ASP A 97 -3.39 8.88 5.42
C ASP A 97 -3.81 9.43 6.80
N ASP A 98 -3.92 10.75 6.94
CA ASP A 98 -4.29 11.42 8.19
C ASP A 98 -5.75 11.15 8.62
N LYS A 99 -6.61 10.65 7.73
CA LYS A 99 -8.06 10.53 7.95
C LYS A 99 -8.61 9.13 7.68
N HIS A 100 -8.02 8.42 6.73
CA HIS A 100 -8.55 7.19 6.18
C HIS A 100 -7.54 6.07 6.29
N VAL A 101 -8.07 4.87 6.45
CA VAL A 101 -7.32 3.63 6.27
C VAL A 101 -7.85 2.94 5.03
N PHE A 102 -6.96 2.34 4.26
CA PHE A 102 -7.23 1.67 3.02
C PHE A 102 -6.79 0.22 3.12
N CYS A 103 -7.61 -0.69 2.60
CA CYS A 103 -7.20 -2.04 2.25
C CYS A 103 -7.18 -2.11 0.73
N ARG A 104 -5.98 -2.21 0.15
CA ARG A 104 -5.72 -2.11 -1.28
C ARG A 104 -6.20 -0.75 -1.80
N ASP A 105 -7.06 -0.74 -2.81
CA ASP A 105 -7.66 0.45 -3.40
C ASP A 105 -8.92 0.96 -2.69
N SER A 106 -9.37 0.29 -1.63
CA SER A 106 -10.64 0.58 -0.96
C SER A 106 -10.48 1.17 0.44
N ILE A 107 -11.27 2.19 0.77
CA ILE A 107 -11.36 2.76 2.12
C ILE A 107 -11.99 1.73 3.08
N ILE A 108 -11.48 1.65 4.32
CA ILE A 108 -12.09 0.95 5.45
C ILE A 108 -12.95 1.96 6.24
N PRO A 109 -14.29 1.93 6.12
CA PRO A 109 -15.13 2.98 6.70
C PRO A 109 -15.07 3.00 8.22
N GLY A 110 -14.84 4.19 8.78
CA GLY A 110 -14.82 4.41 10.23
C GLY A 110 -13.62 3.80 10.96
N ALA A 111 -12.56 3.43 10.22
CA ALA A 111 -11.29 3.05 10.81
C ALA A 111 -10.55 4.28 11.35
N ASP A 112 -10.00 4.14 12.55
CA ASP A 112 -9.22 5.19 13.19
C ASP A 112 -7.77 5.14 12.66
N ALA A 113 -7.47 5.98 11.67
CA ALA A 113 -6.17 5.99 11.00
C ALA A 113 -4.98 6.23 11.94
N THR A 114 -5.18 7.04 12.98
CA THR A 114 -4.13 7.34 13.96
C THR A 114 -3.72 6.11 14.76
N SER A 115 -4.68 5.25 15.11
CA SER A 115 -4.43 4.04 15.92
C SER A 115 -4.42 2.72 15.14
N PHE A 116 -4.60 2.77 13.82
CA PHE A 116 -4.60 1.56 12.98
C PHE A 116 -3.21 0.94 12.87
N GLU A 117 -3.12 -0.34 13.25
CA GLU A 117 -1.89 -1.13 13.35
C GLU A 117 -2.12 -2.58 12.90
N LYS A 118 -1.04 -3.23 12.45
CA LYS A 118 -1.01 -4.68 12.20
C LYS A 118 0.12 -5.29 13.02
N ILE A 119 -0.22 -6.15 13.97
CA ILE A 119 0.76 -6.73 14.90
C ILE A 119 0.56 -8.23 14.97
N ASP A 120 1.66 -8.99 14.94
CA ASP A 120 1.65 -10.40 15.29
C ASP A 120 1.78 -10.52 16.81
N PHE A 121 0.74 -11.03 17.46
CA PHE A 121 0.76 -11.30 18.90
C PHE A 121 1.00 -12.79 19.11
N SER A 122 1.95 -13.14 19.98
CA SER A 122 2.31 -14.55 20.18
C SER A 122 1.21 -15.42 20.82
N ASP A 123 0.11 -14.82 21.29
CA ASP A 123 -1.09 -15.51 21.78
C ASP A 123 -2.30 -15.34 20.83
N GLY A 124 -2.07 -14.71 19.68
CA GLY A 124 -2.98 -14.63 18.55
C GLY A 124 -2.92 -15.87 17.67
N ASP A 125 -3.86 -15.97 16.72
CA ASP A 125 -3.90 -17.06 15.75
C ASP A 125 -3.10 -16.72 14.47
N SER A 126 -2.77 -15.43 14.27
CA SER A 126 -1.90 -14.85 13.23
C SER A 126 -1.76 -13.33 13.46
N TRP A 127 -1.27 -12.60 12.45
CA TRP A 127 -1.34 -11.14 12.37
C TRP A 127 -2.73 -10.61 12.73
N THR A 128 -2.77 -9.65 13.64
CA THR A 128 -3.98 -8.97 14.06
C THR A 128 -3.98 -7.55 13.52
N VAL A 129 -5.04 -7.21 12.78
CA VAL A 129 -5.27 -5.88 12.20
C VAL A 129 -6.34 -5.21 13.04
N PHE A 130 -6.03 -4.08 13.63
CA PHE A 130 -6.92 -3.42 14.59
C PHE A 130 -6.70 -1.90 14.58
N ASP A 131 -7.67 -1.19 15.12
CA ASP A 131 -7.47 0.15 15.66
C ASP A 131 -7.84 0.16 17.15
N ARG A 132 -7.75 1.31 17.82
CA ARG A 132 -8.04 1.37 19.26
C ARG A 132 -9.48 0.98 19.64
N ASN A 133 -10.41 0.98 18.67
CA ASN A 133 -11.83 0.76 18.90
C ASN A 133 -12.28 -0.66 18.54
N ARG A 134 -11.62 -1.32 17.56
CA ARG A 134 -12.05 -2.65 17.07
C ARG A 134 -10.94 -3.44 16.38
N VAL A 135 -11.19 -4.75 16.26
CA VAL A 135 -10.38 -5.69 15.46
C VAL A 135 -11.04 -5.91 14.09
N TYR A 136 -10.26 -5.78 13.01
CA TYR A 136 -10.70 -6.00 11.63
C TYR A 136 -10.38 -7.41 11.13
N GLN A 137 -9.24 -7.94 11.56
CA GLN A 137 -8.75 -9.26 11.20
C GLN A 137 -7.90 -9.83 12.35
N GLY A 138 -7.95 -11.14 12.54
CA GLY A 138 -7.22 -11.81 13.60
C GLY A 138 -8.03 -11.91 14.88
N LYS A 139 -7.33 -12.10 16.00
CA LYS A 139 -7.95 -12.48 17.28
C LYS A 139 -7.87 -11.35 18.29
N ASP A 140 -8.98 -11.10 18.99
CA ASP A 140 -8.98 -10.28 20.20
C ASP A 140 -8.36 -11.06 21.37
N SER A 141 -7.02 -11.01 21.47
CA SER A 141 -6.24 -11.76 22.46
C SER A 141 -6.01 -10.97 23.77
N PRO A 142 -5.72 -11.66 24.89
CA PRO A 142 -5.30 -10.99 26.13
C PRO A 142 -4.10 -10.05 25.95
N LYS A 143 -3.10 -10.39 25.12
CA LYS A 143 -1.98 -9.48 24.84
C LYS A 143 -2.41 -8.25 24.04
N LEU A 144 -3.32 -8.38 23.06
CA LEU A 144 -3.87 -7.22 22.37
C LEU A 144 -4.56 -6.27 23.36
N ARG A 145 -5.43 -6.78 24.23
CA ARG A 145 -6.13 -5.97 25.23
C ARG A 145 -5.16 -5.27 26.18
N LYS A 146 -4.10 -5.97 26.61
CA LYS A 146 -3.03 -5.40 27.43
C LYS A 146 -2.26 -4.31 26.67
N TYR A 147 -1.98 -4.51 25.39
CA TYR A 147 -1.32 -3.53 24.52
C TYR A 147 -2.17 -2.26 24.39
N LEU A 148 -3.45 -2.41 24.06
CA LEU A 148 -4.40 -1.30 23.93
C LEU A 148 -4.52 -0.51 25.22
N LYS A 149 -4.67 -1.19 26.37
CA LYS A 149 -4.73 -0.53 27.68
C LYS A 149 -3.45 0.24 28.01
N LYS A 150 -2.28 -0.30 27.67
CA LYS A 150 -0.99 0.38 27.91
C LYS A 150 -0.81 1.61 27.02
N LYS A 151 -1.28 1.57 25.78
CA LYS A 151 -1.05 2.60 24.77
C LYS A 151 -2.11 3.70 24.76
N TYR A 152 -3.36 3.37 25.07
CA TYR A 152 -4.53 4.25 24.91
C TYR A 152 -5.41 4.36 26.16
N GLY A 153 -5.12 3.61 27.22
CA GLY A 153 -5.90 3.60 28.47
C GLY A 153 -5.38 4.54 29.55
#